data_AF-A0A9N9DI99-F1
#
_entry.id   AF-A0A9N9DI99-F1
#
_cell.length_a   1.000
_cell.length_b   1.000
_cell.length_c   1.000
_cell.angle_alpha   90.00
_cell.angle_beta   90.00
_cell.angle_gamma   90.00
#
_symmetry.space_group_name_H-M   'P 1'
#
loop_
_entity.id
_entity.type
_entity.pdbx_description
1 polymer ?
#
loop_
_entity_poly.entity_id
_entity_poly.type
_entity_poly.pdbx_seq_one_letter_code
_entity_poly.pdbx_strand_id
1 'polypeptide(L)'
;YLQSEKEETIHQMITDEEIIELMKEPKVAPNNEELEIPIISNYEALVAFNQIIIYAEQKSDKIDFPKDQIRVIKKLRKAVKREEFHSKQQVTLDSCLGNADKANTSKK
;
A
#
# COMPACT_ATOMS: atom_id res chain seq x y z
N TYR A 1 60.94 -38.49 -1.11
CA TYR A 1 60.20 -37.88 -2.22
C TYR A 1 58.72 -37.98 -1.91
N LEU A 2 58.12 -36.80 -1.64
CA LEU A 2 56.70 -36.38 -1.71
C LEU A 2 55.59 -37.20 -1.03
N GLN A 3 55.04 -36.57 0.02
CA GLN A 3 53.65 -36.66 0.48
C GLN A 3 52.66 -36.33 -0.66
N SER A 4 51.51 -36.99 -0.70
CA SER A 4 50.24 -36.32 -1.01
C SER A 4 49.08 -37.00 -0.29
N GLU A 5 48.34 -36.20 0.47
CA GLU A 5 47.12 -36.53 1.19
C GLU A 5 46.08 -37.24 0.31
N LYS A 6 45.42 -38.25 0.87
CA LYS A 6 44.09 -38.69 0.40
C LYS A 6 43.06 -38.18 1.38
N GLU A 7 42.80 -36.88 1.26
CA GLU A 7 41.60 -36.25 1.78
C GLU A 7 40.49 -36.51 0.76
N GLU A 8 39.85 -37.69 0.84
CA GLU A 8 38.62 -37.96 0.10
C GLU A 8 37.47 -37.86 1.09
N THR A 9 37.02 -36.61 1.24
CA THR A 9 35.76 -36.23 1.86
C THR A 9 34.64 -37.14 1.33
N ILE A 10 33.87 -37.70 2.25
CA ILE A 10 32.64 -38.45 1.96
C ILE A 10 31.65 -37.45 1.34
N HIS A 11 31.77 -37.24 0.04
CA HIS A 11 30.80 -36.49 -0.73
C HIS A 11 29.58 -37.39 -0.86
N GLN A 12 28.62 -37.18 0.03
CA GLN A 12 27.31 -37.81 -0.01
C GLN A 12 26.71 -37.47 -1.38
N MET A 13 26.68 -38.47 -2.28
CA MET A 13 26.18 -38.30 -3.64
C MET A 13 24.68 -38.04 -3.56
N ILE A 14 24.27 -36.86 -4.03
CA ILE A 14 22.86 -36.50 -4.16
C ILE A 14 22.24 -37.46 -5.18
N THR A 15 21.09 -38.02 -4.85
CA THR A 15 20.37 -38.97 -5.70
C THR A 15 19.57 -38.25 -6.79
N ASP A 16 19.30 -38.93 -7.91
CA ASP A 16 18.53 -38.36 -9.01
C ASP A 16 17.13 -37.89 -8.59
N GLU A 17 16.54 -38.56 -7.59
CA GLU A 17 15.24 -38.20 -7.01
C GLU A 17 15.30 -36.84 -6.27
N GLU A 18 16.37 -36.60 -5.51
CA GLU A 18 16.63 -35.32 -4.85
C GLU A 18 16.93 -34.20 -5.86
N ILE A 19 17.63 -34.51 -6.96
CA ILE A 19 17.86 -33.56 -8.06
C ILE A 19 16.53 -33.17 -8.72
N ILE A 20 15.66 -34.14 -8.99
CA ILE A 20 14.34 -33.90 -9.58
C ILE A 20 13.45 -33.07 -8.63
N GLU A 21 13.56 -33.29 -7.32
CA GLU A 21 12.83 -32.51 -6.33
C GLU A 21 13.32 -31.06 -6.23
N LEU A 22 14.64 -30.84 -6.30
CA LEU A 22 15.26 -29.50 -6.35
C LEU A 22 14.92 -28.73 -7.63
N MET A 23 14.67 -29.43 -8.74
CA MET A 23 14.28 -28.83 -10.02
C MET A 23 12.79 -28.51 -10.12
N LYS A 24 11.95 -29.00 -9.20
CA LYS A 24 10.54 -28.59 -9.16
C LYS A 24 10.48 -27.14 -8.69
N GLU A 25 9.92 -26.27 -9.54
CA GLU A 25 9.62 -24.90 -9.14
C GLU A 25 8.80 -24.93 -7.84
N PRO A 26 9.14 -24.10 -6.84
CA PRO A 26 8.35 -24.02 -5.62
C PRO A 26 6.92 -23.73 -6.05
N LYS A 27 5.99 -24.61 -5.65
CA LYS A 27 4.55 -24.39 -5.84
C LYS A 27 4.19 -23.17 -5.00
N VAL A 28 4.35 -21.99 -5.58
CA VAL A 28 3.72 -20.78 -5.09
C VAL A 28 2.24 -21.05 -5.24
N ALA A 29 1.58 -21.40 -4.14
CA ALA A 29 0.14 -21.42 -4.11
C ALA A 29 -0.33 -20.07 -4.64
N PRO A 30 -1.19 -20.03 -5.67
CA PRO A 30 -1.76 -18.77 -6.10
C PRO A 30 -2.66 -18.30 -4.98
N ASN A 31 -2.11 -17.55 -4.01
CA ASN A 31 -2.88 -16.71 -3.10
C ASN A 31 -3.44 -15.55 -3.92
N ASN A 32 -4.32 -15.88 -4.86
CA ASN A 32 -5.13 -14.96 -5.64
C ASN A 32 -6.48 -14.78 -4.94
N GLU A 33 -6.50 -14.75 -3.61
CA GLU A 33 -7.60 -14.08 -2.93
C GLU A 33 -7.45 -12.60 -3.30
N GLU A 34 -8.23 -12.19 -4.30
CA GLU A 34 -8.34 -10.82 -4.75
C GLU A 34 -8.74 -9.99 -3.54
N LEU A 35 -7.75 -9.39 -2.87
CA LEU A 35 -7.95 -8.58 -1.68
C LEU A 35 -8.83 -7.41 -2.11
N GLU A 36 -10.10 -7.46 -1.72
CA GLU A 36 -11.07 -6.41 -1.99
C GLU A 36 -10.54 -5.11 -1.38
N ILE A 37 -10.23 -4.12 -2.23
CA ILE A 37 -9.73 -2.83 -1.77
C ILE A 37 -10.93 -2.07 -1.20
N PRO A 38 -10.94 -1.76 0.11
CA PRO A 38 -12.08 -1.10 0.72
C PRO A 38 -12.25 0.30 0.14
N ILE A 39 -13.48 0.63 -0.22
CA ILE A 39 -13.85 2.00 -0.61
C ILE A 39 -14.04 2.80 0.68
N ILE A 40 -13.21 3.83 0.86
CA ILE A 40 -13.25 4.72 2.04
C ILE A 40 -13.57 6.15 1.62
N SER A 41 -14.10 6.93 2.56
CA SER A 41 -14.32 8.37 2.35
C SER A 41 -13.01 9.16 2.34
N ASN A 42 -13.03 10.34 1.71
CA ASN A 42 -11.91 11.28 1.73
C ASN A 42 -11.51 11.68 3.17
N TYR A 43 -12.48 11.82 4.07
CA TYR A 43 -12.22 12.12 5.48
C TYR A 43 -11.44 10.99 6.17
N GLU A 44 -11.89 9.74 6.01
CA GLU A 44 -11.21 8.56 6.58
C GLU A 44 -9.79 8.41 6.03
N ALA A 45 -9.61 8.60 4.73
CA ALA A 45 -8.29 8.60 4.10
C ALA A 45 -7.36 9.67 4.71
N LEU A 46 -7.87 10.88 4.98
CA LEU A 46 -7.09 11.95 5.63
C LEU A 46 -6.69 11.59 7.06
N VAL A 47 -7.60 10.98 7.84
CA VAL A 47 -7.32 10.52 9.19
C VAL A 47 -6.21 9.46 9.18
N ALA A 48 -6.34 8.45 8.31
CA ALA A 48 -5.35 7.38 8.16
C ALA A 48 -3.96 7.95 7.76
N PHE A 49 -3.90 8.84 6.76
CA PHE A 49 -2.63 9.46 6.38
C PHE A 49 -2.00 10.29 7.50
N ASN A 50 -2.80 11.03 8.28
CA ASN A 50 -2.28 11.77 9.43
C ASN A 50 -1.66 10.81 10.46
N GLN A 51 -2.34 9.71 10.77
CA GLN A 51 -1.83 8.71 11.71
C GLN A 51 -0.52 8.09 11.24
N ILE A 52 -0.43 7.69 9.97
CA ILE A 52 0.80 7.12 9.41
C ILE A 52 1.95 8.13 9.45
N ILE A 53 1.71 9.39 9.09
CA ILE A 53 2.73 10.44 9.13
C ILE A 53 3.21 10.66 10.56
N ILE A 54 2.30 10.82 11.52
CA ILE A 54 2.63 11.01 12.93
C ILE A 54 3.46 9.83 13.44
N TYR A 55 3.02 8.61 13.16
CA TYR A 55 3.70 7.41 13.61
C TYR A 55 5.11 7.30 13.01
N ALA A 56 5.24 7.51 11.70
CA ALA A 56 6.52 7.45 11.01
C ALA A 56 7.51 8.53 11.49
N GLU A 57 7.02 9.74 11.81
CA GLU A 57 7.86 10.84 12.28
C GLU A 57 8.21 10.74 13.76
N GLN A 58 7.33 10.19 14.61
CA GLN A 58 7.56 10.07 16.05
C GLN A 58 8.26 8.77 16.46
N LYS A 59 8.21 7.73 15.61
CA LYS A 59 8.80 6.41 15.87
C LYS A 59 9.96 6.12 14.93
N SER A 60 10.60 7.14 14.36
CA SER A 60 11.80 7.02 13.51
C SER A 60 12.89 6.14 14.13
N ASP A 61 12.95 6.11 15.47
CA ASP A 61 13.97 5.40 16.22
C ASP A 61 13.66 3.91 16.38
N LYS A 62 12.40 3.50 16.11
CA LYS A 62 11.92 2.11 16.28
C LYS A 62 11.59 1.45 14.96
N ILE A 63 11.20 2.22 13.95
CA ILE A 63 10.83 1.74 12.62
C ILE A 63 11.48 2.67 11.60
N ASP A 64 12.35 2.10 10.79
CA ASP A 64 12.96 2.82 9.67
C ASP A 64 11.94 2.92 8.53
N PHE A 65 11.15 3.99 8.54
CA PHE A 65 10.29 4.34 7.43
C PHE A 65 11.11 5.11 6.39
N PRO A 66 11.24 4.61 5.14
CA PRO A 66 12.00 5.31 4.12
C PRO A 66 11.44 6.72 3.90
N LYS A 67 12.32 7.73 3.93
CA LYS A 67 11.94 9.14 3.77
C LYS A 67 11.14 9.40 2.49
N ASP A 68 11.42 8.64 1.43
CA ASP A 68 10.70 8.74 0.16
C ASP A 68 9.26 8.22 0.25
N GLN A 69 9.00 7.18 1.04
CA GLN A 69 7.65 6.69 1.28
C GLN A 69 6.83 7.71 2.08
N ILE A 70 7.40 8.28 3.15
CA ILE A 70 6.73 9.36 3.91
C ILE A 70 6.41 10.55 2.98
N ARG A 71 7.33 10.89 2.08
CA ARG A 71 7.12 11.96 1.09
C ARG A 71 5.94 11.65 0.16
N VAL A 72 5.81 10.41 -0.31
CA VAL A 72 4.67 9.97 -1.14
C VAL A 72 3.37 10.08 -0.36
N ILE A 73 3.31 9.59 0.88
CA ILE A 73 2.12 9.66 1.74
C ILE A 73 1.69 11.11 1.96
N LYS A 74 2.65 12.02 2.22
CA LYS A 74 2.37 13.46 2.34
C LYS A 74 1.80 14.06 1.06
N LYS A 75 2.23 13.62 -0.12
CA LYS A 75 1.66 14.05 -1.41
C LYS A 75 0.23 13.56 -1.58
N LEU A 76 -0.04 12.29 -1.27
CA LEU A 76 -1.38 11.71 -1.33
C LEU A 76 -2.35 12.43 -0.40
N ARG A 77 -1.95 12.67 0.85
CA ARG A 77 -2.72 13.48 1.81
C ARG A 77 -3.09 14.85 1.24
N LYS A 78 -2.15 15.54 0.59
CA LYS A 78 -2.44 16.85 -0.06
C LYS A 78 -3.45 16.72 -1.19
N ALA A 79 -3.37 15.65 -1.99
CA ALA A 79 -4.33 15.40 -3.06
C ALA A 79 -5.74 15.19 -2.49
N VAL A 80 -5.90 14.26 -1.54
CA VAL A 80 -7.20 13.98 -0.90
C VAL A 80 -7.78 15.24 -0.22
N LYS A 81 -6.93 16.06 0.41
CA LYS A 81 -7.39 17.32 1.03
C LYS A 81 -7.99 18.29 0.00
N ARG A 82 -7.44 18.34 -1.22
CA ARG A 82 -7.99 19.17 -2.30
C ARG A 82 -9.32 18.63 -2.79
N GLU A 83 -9.42 17.31 -3.00
CA GLU A 83 -10.67 16.67 -3.39
C GLU A 83 -11.78 16.89 -2.36
N GLU A 84 -11.47 16.73 -1.08
CA GLU A 84 -12.39 17.01 0.02
C GLU A 84 -12.87 18.47 0.01
N PHE A 85 -11.96 19.40 -0.25
CA PHE A 85 -12.29 20.82 -0.35
C PHE A 85 -13.20 21.12 -1.55
N HIS A 86 -12.86 20.59 -2.73
CA HIS A 86 -13.67 20.77 -3.95
C HIS A 86 -15.05 20.13 -3.79
N SER A 87 -15.14 18.94 -3.20
CA SER A 87 -16.42 18.28 -2.91
C SER A 87 -17.32 19.17 -2.03
N LYS A 88 -16.77 19.75 -0.96
CA LYS A 88 -17.51 20.68 -0.11
C LYS A 88 -17.93 21.96 -0.83
N GLN A 89 -17.09 22.49 -1.72
CA GLN A 89 -17.45 23.65 -2.54
C GLN A 89 -18.58 23.31 -3.51
N GLN A 90 -18.52 22.15 -4.17
CA GLN A 90 -19.55 21.69 -5.10
C GLN A 90 -20.90 21.54 -4.38
N VAL A 91 -20.91 20.85 -3.23
CA VAL A 91 -22.11 20.72 -2.38
C VAL A 91 -22.69 22.09 -2.01
N THR A 92 -21.83 23.06 -1.73
CA THR A 92 -22.28 24.43 -1.41
C THR A 92 -22.92 25.12 -2.61
N LEU A 93 -22.30 25.02 -3.79
CA LEU A 93 -22.84 25.59 -5.03
C LEU A 93 -24.17 24.95 -5.43
N ASP A 94 -24.26 23.63 -5.35
CA ASP A 94 -25.47 22.86 -5.65
C ASP A 94 -26.63 23.27 -4.73
N SER A 95 -26.34 23.50 -3.44
CA SER A 95 -27.33 24.01 -2.49
C SER A 95 -27.83 25.40 -2.86
N CYS A 96 -26.94 26.31 -3.27
CA CYS A 96 -27.33 27.65 -3.72
C CYS A 96 -28.20 27.61 -4.98
N LEU A 97 -27.84 26.80 -5.99
CA LEU A 97 -28.62 26.64 -7.22
C LEU A 97 -29.98 26.01 -6.96
N GLY A 98 -30.03 24.91 -6.21
CA GLY A 98 -31.29 24.22 -5.89
C GLY A 98 -32.26 25.07 -5.06
N ASN A 99 -31.76 26.07 -4.32
CA ASN A 99 -32.59 27.03 -3.60
C ASN A 99 -33.08 28.20 -4.49
N ALA A 100 -32.33 28.56 -5.55
CA ALA A 100 -32.75 29.56 -6.53
C ALA A 100 -33.94 29.09 -7.37
N ASP A 101 -33.97 27.80 -7.72
CA ASP A 101 -35.08 27.22 -8.49
C ASP A 101 -36.39 27.18 -7.69
N LYS A 102 -36.32 26.90 -6.38
CA LYS A 102 -37.51 26.88 -5.48
C LYS A 102 -38.09 28.28 -5.24
N ALA A 103 -37.25 29.32 -5.21
CA ALA A 103 -37.71 30.70 -5.02
C ALA A 103 -38.47 31.26 -6.24
N ASN A 104 -38.22 30.73 -7.44
CA ASN A 104 -38.91 31.14 -8.67
C ASN A 104 -40.23 30.40 -8.91
N THR A 105 -40.45 29.25 -8.28
CA THR A 105 -41.71 28.50 -8.38
C THR A 105 -42.79 28.93 -7.38
N SER A 106 -42.43 29.60 -6.28
CA SER A 106 -43.40 30.12 -5.29
C SER A 106 -43.93 31.52 -5.59
N LYS A 107 -43.62 32.10 -6.76
CA LYS A 107 -44.15 33.39 -7.23
C LYS A 107 -45.17 33.26 -8.38
N LYS A 108 -45.74 32.07 -8.60
CA LYS A 108 -46.81 31.84 -9.58
C LYS A 108 -48.14 31.59 -8.90
#